data_AF-A0AB38TV61-F1
#
_entry.id   AF-A0AB38TV61-F1
#
_cell.length_a   1.000
_cell.length_b   1.000
_cell.length_c   1.000
_cell.angle_alpha   90.00
_cell.angle_beta   90.00
_cell.angle_gamma   90.00
#
_symmetry.space_group_name_H-M   'P 1'
#
loop_
_entity.id
_entity.type
_entity.pdbx_description
1 polymer ?
#
loop_
_entity_poly.entity_id
_entity_poly.type
_entity_poly.pdbx_seq_one_letter_code
_entity_poly.pdbx_strand_id
1 'polypeptide(L)'
;MSDTLQHEQAADHAMRHWAHDSTGPVRIGSEAHKQMFCRMLLDTHNPYKPAVIDWPPLSPAELKRLTALPIWDIAVQTEGRASIRVATFAATVADPLLRSALQMDGGEEARHKVVLSKLVEAYGIALAPEPPYPAPTDPEWAWVLTGFSECIDSFFAFGLFSSAQQSGFFPEELVETFEPVIQEEGRHILFFVNWYAWYWRNLPWWKRPWFFLRVAAIWITLIRDRIGIARGIDTDGVAHDANFPANAAATVGNEALKPRELIELCLAENERRMAGYDPRLLRPKFVPRMARLALKFIKK
;
A
#
# COMPACT_ATOMS: atom_id res chain seq x y z
N MET A 1 -20.36 -26.16 -5.38
CA MET A 1 -20.58 -24.87 -4.67
C MET A 1 -19.88 -24.86 -3.31
N SER A 2 -19.92 -25.92 -2.50
CA SER A 2 -19.21 -25.98 -1.20
C SER A 2 -17.69 -25.81 -1.30
N ASP A 3 -17.01 -26.51 -2.22
CA ASP A 3 -15.53 -26.49 -2.30
C ASP A 3 -14.98 -25.14 -2.78
N THR A 4 -15.69 -24.43 -3.66
CA THR A 4 -15.29 -23.10 -4.13
C THR A 4 -15.36 -22.06 -3.02
N LEU A 5 -16.47 -22.05 -2.27
CA LEU A 5 -16.65 -21.17 -1.11
C LEU A 5 -15.62 -21.45 -0.01
N GLN A 6 -15.31 -22.73 0.23
CA GLN A 6 -14.26 -23.11 1.19
C GLN A 6 -12.87 -22.65 0.75
N HIS A 7 -12.53 -22.75 -0.54
CA HIS A 7 -11.27 -22.23 -1.06
C HIS A 7 -11.17 -20.71 -0.98
N GLU A 8 -12.26 -19.99 -1.27
CA GLU A 8 -12.31 -18.52 -1.14
C GLU A 8 -12.12 -18.08 0.31
N GLN A 9 -12.81 -18.72 1.26
CA GLN A 9 -12.65 -18.45 2.69
C GLN A 9 -11.25 -18.80 3.19
N ALA A 10 -10.64 -19.89 2.71
CA ALA A 10 -9.28 -20.26 3.06
C ALA A 10 -8.25 -19.26 2.52
N ALA A 11 -8.42 -18.81 1.27
CA ALA A 11 -7.56 -17.77 0.67
C ALA A 11 -7.71 -16.43 1.38
N ASP A 12 -8.94 -16.05 1.74
CA ASP A 12 -9.25 -14.85 2.51
C ASP A 12 -8.62 -14.88 3.91
N HIS A 13 -8.71 -16.02 4.60
CA HIS A 13 -8.06 -16.23 5.88
C HIS A 13 -6.53 -16.19 5.75
N ALA A 14 -5.95 -16.90 4.77
CA ALA A 14 -4.50 -16.92 4.54
C ALA A 14 -3.95 -15.53 4.21
N MET A 15 -4.69 -14.72 3.46
CA MET A 15 -4.36 -13.33 3.16
C MET A 15 -4.21 -12.46 4.41
N ARG A 16 -4.82 -12.82 5.55
CA ARG A 16 -4.75 -12.07 6.81
C ARG A 16 -3.90 -12.74 7.88
N HIS A 17 -3.70 -14.06 7.76
CA HIS A 17 -3.07 -14.88 8.77
C HIS A 17 -2.01 -15.78 8.16
N TRP A 18 -0.76 -15.58 8.57
CA TRP A 18 0.34 -16.40 8.11
C TRP A 18 1.42 -16.53 9.17
N ALA A 19 1.88 -17.75 9.40
CA ALA A 19 3.02 -18.06 10.27
C ALA A 19 3.96 -19.01 9.53
N HIS A 20 5.26 -18.83 9.69
CA HIS A 20 6.23 -19.70 9.03
C HIS A 20 6.34 -21.03 9.79
N ASP A 21 6.35 -22.16 9.07
CA ASP A 21 6.38 -23.52 9.63
C ASP A 21 7.55 -23.77 10.59
N SER A 22 8.69 -23.09 10.39
CA SER A 22 9.84 -23.26 11.26
C SER A 22 9.64 -22.62 12.63
N THR A 23 10.01 -23.36 13.67
CA THR A 23 10.03 -22.85 15.06
C THR A 23 11.39 -22.24 15.40
N GLY A 24 11.41 -21.16 16.19
CA GLY A 24 12.63 -20.58 16.75
C GLY A 24 13.00 -19.19 16.19
N PRO A 25 14.08 -18.58 16.72
CA PRO A 25 14.48 -17.23 16.35
C PRO A 25 15.04 -17.18 14.92
N VAL A 26 14.72 -16.10 14.20
CA VAL A 26 15.18 -15.87 12.83
C VAL A 26 16.11 -14.67 12.80
N ARG A 27 17.33 -14.86 12.30
CA ARG A 27 18.32 -13.78 12.21
C ARG A 27 18.00 -12.88 11.01
N ILE A 28 17.76 -11.59 11.26
CA ILE A 28 17.56 -10.60 10.20
C ILE A 28 18.77 -10.55 9.26
N GLY A 29 18.48 -10.66 7.96
CA GLY A 29 19.49 -10.75 6.89
C GLY A 29 19.94 -12.16 6.54
N SER A 30 19.52 -13.20 7.27
CA SER A 30 19.82 -14.59 6.91
C SER A 30 18.96 -15.08 5.74
N GLU A 31 19.34 -16.23 5.18
CA GLU A 31 18.53 -16.96 4.20
C GLU A 31 17.14 -17.35 4.75
N ALA A 32 17.07 -17.75 6.03
CA ALA A 32 15.78 -18.03 6.68
C ALA A 32 14.88 -16.78 6.74
N HIS A 33 15.45 -15.60 6.97
CA HIS A 33 14.71 -14.34 6.93
C HIS A 33 14.19 -14.04 5.51
N LYS A 34 15.03 -14.22 4.48
CA LYS A 34 14.63 -14.08 3.07
C LYS A 34 13.47 -14.99 2.71
N GLN A 35 13.60 -16.27 3.05
CA GLN A 35 12.58 -17.26 2.81
C GLN A 35 11.27 -16.89 3.49
N MET A 36 11.32 -16.44 4.74
CA MET A 36 10.13 -16.03 5.49
C MET A 36 9.34 -14.93 4.81
N PHE A 37 9.96 -13.79 4.49
CA PHE A 37 9.19 -12.68 3.92
C PHE A 37 8.75 -12.95 2.48
N CYS A 38 9.52 -13.72 1.71
CA CYS A 38 9.11 -14.11 0.36
C CYS A 38 7.93 -15.10 0.40
N ARG A 39 7.99 -16.11 1.27
CA ARG A 39 6.89 -17.09 1.46
C ARG A 39 5.65 -16.43 2.03
N MET A 40 5.82 -15.50 2.98
CA MET A 40 4.70 -14.70 3.48
C MET A 40 3.94 -14.07 2.32
N LEU A 41 4.62 -13.39 1.40
CA LEU A 41 3.92 -12.77 0.28
C LEU A 41 3.31 -13.79 -0.68
N LEU A 42 4.03 -14.87 -1.01
CA LEU A 42 3.57 -15.87 -1.99
C LEU A 42 2.43 -16.75 -1.48
N ASP A 43 2.51 -17.22 -0.23
CA ASP A 43 1.55 -18.16 0.37
C ASP A 43 0.22 -17.48 0.74
N THR A 44 0.22 -16.16 0.87
CA THR A 44 -0.94 -15.36 1.26
C THR A 44 -1.64 -14.70 0.07
N HIS A 45 -1.23 -15.04 -1.15
CA HIS A 45 -1.85 -14.51 -2.35
C HIS A 45 -3.31 -14.94 -2.47
N ASN A 46 -4.21 -13.97 -2.59
CA ASN A 46 -5.61 -14.20 -2.88
C ASN A 46 -5.91 -13.86 -4.34
N PRO A 47 -6.22 -14.85 -5.20
CA PRO A 47 -6.41 -14.65 -6.64
C PRO A 47 -7.83 -14.13 -6.97
N TYR A 48 -8.37 -13.20 -6.18
CA TYR A 48 -9.67 -12.60 -6.45
C TYR A 48 -9.64 -11.82 -7.77
N LYS A 49 -10.76 -11.83 -8.49
CA LYS A 49 -10.84 -11.31 -9.86
C LYS A 49 -11.58 -9.98 -9.90
N PRO A 50 -10.93 -8.87 -10.29
CA PRO A 50 -11.60 -7.57 -10.38
C PRO A 50 -12.81 -7.55 -11.33
N ALA A 51 -12.75 -8.37 -12.39
CA ALA A 51 -13.79 -8.43 -13.42
C ALA A 51 -15.12 -9.04 -12.96
N VAL A 52 -15.18 -9.65 -11.78
CA VAL A 52 -16.40 -10.26 -11.22
C VAL A 52 -16.89 -9.55 -9.95
N ILE A 53 -16.32 -8.38 -9.65
CA ILE A 53 -16.82 -7.53 -8.56
C ILE A 53 -18.22 -7.04 -8.93
N ASP A 54 -19.20 -7.32 -8.06
CA ASP A 54 -20.55 -6.78 -8.17
C ASP A 54 -20.56 -5.38 -7.54
N TRP A 55 -20.59 -4.35 -8.39
CA TRP A 55 -20.56 -2.96 -7.94
C TRP A 55 -21.94 -2.56 -7.40
N PRO A 56 -22.08 -2.23 -6.11
CA PRO A 56 -23.38 -1.94 -5.53
C PRO A 56 -24.00 -0.68 -6.12
N PRO A 57 -25.33 -0.63 -6.31
CA PRO A 57 -26.00 0.60 -6.72
C PRO A 57 -25.84 1.67 -5.64
N LEU A 58 -25.48 2.89 -6.06
CA LEU A 58 -25.32 4.03 -5.15
C LEU A 58 -26.53 4.96 -5.23
N SER A 59 -26.97 5.48 -4.10
CA SER A 59 -27.91 6.60 -4.08
C SER A 59 -27.30 7.83 -4.77
N PRO A 60 -28.12 8.79 -5.25
CA PRO A 60 -27.59 10.00 -5.88
C PRO A 60 -26.62 10.80 -5.00
N ALA A 61 -26.81 10.76 -3.68
CA ALA A 61 -25.93 11.43 -2.72
C ALA A 61 -24.58 10.71 -2.58
N GLU A 62 -24.58 9.38 -2.49
CA GLU A 62 -23.36 8.56 -2.42
C GLU A 62 -22.55 8.66 -3.72
N LEU A 63 -23.22 8.54 -4.87
CA LEU A 63 -22.58 8.68 -6.18
C LEU A 63 -21.92 10.05 -6.30
N LYS A 64 -22.63 11.13 -5.91
CA LYS A 64 -22.07 12.49 -5.92
C LYS A 64 -20.83 12.61 -5.04
N ARG A 65 -20.84 12.01 -3.83
CA ARG A 65 -19.66 12.00 -2.95
C ARG A 65 -18.49 11.26 -3.61
N LEU A 66 -18.75 10.08 -4.17
CA LEU A 66 -17.73 9.26 -4.82
C LEU A 66 -17.10 9.98 -6.01
N THR A 67 -17.93 10.53 -6.91
CA THR A 67 -17.46 11.20 -8.14
C THR A 67 -16.75 12.52 -7.86
N ALA A 68 -17.00 13.15 -6.70
CA ALA A 68 -16.37 14.41 -6.32
C ALA A 68 -14.98 14.25 -5.69
N LEU A 69 -14.55 13.02 -5.38
CA LEU A 69 -13.21 12.78 -4.81
C LEU A 69 -12.12 13.08 -5.85
N PRO A 70 -11.20 14.04 -5.59
CA PRO A 70 -10.15 14.41 -6.53
C PRO A 70 -8.93 13.46 -6.45
N ILE A 71 -9.20 12.16 -6.37
CA ILE A 71 -8.18 11.13 -6.10
C ILE A 71 -8.08 10.08 -7.20
N TRP A 72 -9.10 9.92 -8.04
CA TRP A 72 -9.21 8.74 -8.91
C TRP A 72 -8.11 8.67 -9.96
N ASP A 73 -7.77 9.80 -10.61
CA ASP A 73 -6.64 9.88 -11.53
C ASP A 73 -5.33 9.51 -10.83
N ILE A 74 -5.11 10.07 -9.64
CA ILE A 74 -3.90 9.86 -8.86
C ILE A 74 -3.81 8.39 -8.42
N ALA A 75 -4.91 7.80 -7.96
CA ALA A 75 -4.96 6.41 -7.51
C ALA A 75 -4.60 5.47 -8.65
N VAL A 76 -5.33 5.51 -9.77
CA VAL A 76 -5.06 4.65 -10.94
C VAL A 76 -3.63 4.84 -11.45
N GLN A 77 -3.14 6.08 -11.49
CA GLN A 77 -1.78 6.34 -11.96
C GLN A 77 -0.69 5.89 -10.99
N THR A 78 -0.95 5.92 -9.69
CA THR A 78 -0.03 5.42 -8.66
C THR A 78 0.14 3.91 -8.80
N GLU A 79 -0.95 3.15 -8.87
CA GLU A 79 -0.92 1.69 -9.06
C GLU A 79 -0.23 1.31 -10.39
N GLY A 80 -0.58 2.02 -11.47
CA GLY A 80 0.03 1.80 -12.78
C GLY A 80 1.54 2.03 -12.78
N ARG A 81 2.02 3.02 -12.02
CA ARG A 81 3.45 3.31 -11.89
C ARG A 81 4.16 2.34 -10.94
N ALA A 82 3.52 1.99 -9.81
CA ALA A 82 4.05 1.05 -8.84
C ALA A 82 4.32 -0.30 -9.51
N SER A 83 3.33 -0.89 -10.18
CA SER A 83 3.47 -2.17 -10.90
C SER A 83 4.67 -2.20 -11.85
N ILE A 84 4.89 -1.15 -12.64
CA ILE A 84 6.05 -1.06 -13.56
C ILE A 84 7.37 -0.94 -12.80
N ARG A 85 7.43 -0.16 -11.72
CA ARG A 85 8.65 -0.02 -10.91
C ARG A 85 9.03 -1.33 -10.24
N VAL A 86 8.06 -2.03 -9.65
CA VAL A 86 8.30 -3.34 -9.02
C VAL A 86 8.74 -4.36 -10.06
N ALA A 87 8.04 -4.46 -11.19
CA ALA A 87 8.39 -5.39 -12.27
C ALA A 87 9.80 -5.11 -12.83
N THR A 88 10.17 -3.84 -12.98
CA THR A 88 11.49 -3.45 -13.48
C THR A 88 12.59 -3.84 -12.50
N PHE A 89 12.38 -3.64 -11.19
CA PHE A 89 13.34 -4.09 -10.18
C PHE A 89 13.42 -5.62 -10.10
N ALA A 90 12.27 -6.31 -10.15
CA ALA A 90 12.19 -7.77 -10.17
C ALA A 90 13.06 -8.38 -11.29
N ALA A 91 13.06 -7.77 -12.48
CA ALA A 91 13.86 -8.19 -13.61
C ALA A 91 15.38 -8.15 -13.36
N THR A 92 15.85 -7.34 -12.41
CA THR A 92 17.28 -7.26 -12.03
C THR A 92 17.69 -8.29 -10.96
N VAL A 93 16.72 -8.90 -10.27
CA VAL A 93 16.99 -9.80 -9.14
C VAL A 93 17.37 -11.18 -9.66
N ALA A 94 18.52 -11.71 -9.22
CA ALA A 94 19.02 -13.03 -9.62
C ALA A 94 18.39 -14.20 -8.83
N ASP A 95 18.11 -13.98 -7.54
CA ASP A 95 17.54 -15.00 -6.66
C ASP A 95 16.11 -15.35 -7.09
N PRO A 96 15.81 -16.63 -7.39
CA PRO A 96 14.52 -16.99 -7.98
C PRO A 96 13.35 -16.79 -7.02
N LEU A 97 13.54 -17.07 -5.72
CA LEU A 97 12.47 -16.92 -4.73
C LEU A 97 12.12 -15.44 -4.53
N LEU A 98 13.14 -14.59 -4.37
CA LEU A 98 12.93 -13.16 -4.23
C LEU A 98 12.33 -12.54 -5.50
N ARG A 99 12.77 -12.99 -6.67
CA ARG A 99 12.19 -12.55 -7.95
C ARG A 99 10.71 -12.91 -8.04
N SER A 100 10.33 -14.15 -7.69
CA SER A 100 8.92 -14.56 -7.70
C SER A 100 8.07 -13.75 -6.73
N ALA A 101 8.57 -13.45 -5.53
CA ALA A 101 7.86 -12.60 -4.58
C ALA A 101 7.66 -11.17 -5.13
N LEU A 102 8.70 -10.55 -5.72
CA LEU A 102 8.58 -9.24 -6.36
C LEU A 102 7.64 -9.24 -7.57
N GLN A 103 7.60 -10.34 -8.33
CA GLN A 103 6.66 -10.48 -9.45
C GLN A 103 5.21 -10.62 -8.96
N MET A 104 4.99 -11.27 -7.82
CA MET A 104 3.69 -11.31 -7.15
C MET A 104 3.27 -9.91 -6.74
N ASP A 105 4.13 -9.21 -6.00
CA ASP A 105 3.94 -7.84 -5.53
C ASP A 105 3.51 -6.92 -6.68
N GLY A 106 4.33 -6.80 -7.74
CA GLY A 106 4.00 -5.96 -8.90
C GLY A 106 2.78 -6.44 -9.71
N GLY A 107 2.41 -7.71 -9.60
CA GLY A 107 1.18 -8.25 -10.19
C GLY A 107 -0.06 -7.88 -9.40
N GLU A 108 0.03 -7.82 -8.07
CA GLU A 108 -1.03 -7.34 -7.18
C GLU A 108 -1.26 -5.83 -7.39
N GLU A 109 -0.20 -5.02 -7.49
CA GLU A 109 -0.24 -3.60 -7.88
C GLU A 109 -0.95 -3.39 -9.23
N ALA A 110 -0.58 -4.19 -10.24
CA ALA A 110 -1.22 -4.12 -11.55
C ALA A 110 -2.71 -4.48 -11.47
N ARG A 111 -3.08 -5.38 -10.55
CA ARG A 111 -4.48 -5.75 -10.31
C ARG A 111 -5.23 -4.65 -9.56
N HIS A 112 -4.63 -3.94 -8.61
CA HIS A 112 -5.23 -2.79 -7.93
C HIS A 112 -5.63 -1.70 -8.93
N LYS A 113 -4.73 -1.40 -9.87
CA LYS A 113 -5.03 -0.52 -11.00
C LYS A 113 -6.30 -0.95 -11.75
N VAL A 114 -6.44 -2.25 -12.05
CA VAL A 114 -7.62 -2.78 -12.76
C VAL A 114 -8.88 -2.66 -11.91
N VAL A 115 -8.82 -2.93 -10.59
CA VAL A 115 -9.95 -2.73 -9.67
C VAL A 115 -10.41 -1.27 -9.71
N LEU A 116 -9.49 -0.32 -9.56
CA LEU A 116 -9.81 1.11 -9.60
C LEU A 116 -10.36 1.55 -10.97
N SER A 117 -9.76 1.06 -12.06
CA SER A 117 -10.25 1.34 -13.42
C SER A 117 -11.68 0.83 -13.64
N LYS A 118 -12.03 -0.30 -13.02
CA LYS A 118 -13.38 -0.86 -13.08
C LYS A 118 -14.37 -0.10 -12.19
N LEU A 119 -13.94 0.40 -11.03
CA LEU A 119 -14.76 1.29 -10.20
C LEU A 119 -15.16 2.54 -10.97
N VAL A 120 -14.20 3.22 -11.59
CA VAL A 120 -14.46 4.50 -12.26
C VAL A 120 -15.35 4.31 -13.48
N GLU A 121 -15.19 3.20 -14.20
CA GLU A 121 -16.07 2.79 -15.30
C GLU A 121 -17.50 2.53 -14.79
N ALA A 122 -17.64 1.75 -13.72
CA ALA A 122 -18.94 1.37 -13.15
C ALA A 122 -19.76 2.58 -12.68
N TYR A 123 -19.12 3.60 -12.10
CA TYR A 123 -19.78 4.79 -11.57
C TYR A 123 -19.69 6.02 -12.47
N GLY A 124 -19.18 5.88 -13.70
CA GLY A 124 -19.12 6.97 -14.68
C GLY A 124 -18.20 8.13 -14.28
N ILE A 125 -17.13 7.83 -13.54
CA ILE A 125 -16.10 8.81 -13.17
C ILE A 125 -15.18 9.02 -14.37
N ALA A 126 -15.13 10.24 -14.88
CA ALA A 126 -14.24 10.58 -15.98
C ALA A 126 -12.80 10.73 -15.48
N LEU A 127 -11.90 9.89 -15.99
CA LEU A 127 -10.46 10.03 -15.76
C LEU A 127 -9.80 10.92 -16.81
N ALA A 128 -8.74 11.60 -16.39
CA ALA A 128 -7.77 12.18 -17.30
C ALA A 128 -7.09 11.09 -18.13
N PRO A 129 -6.61 11.41 -19.35
CA PRO A 129 -5.84 10.47 -20.15
C PRO A 129 -4.67 9.91 -19.38
N GLU A 130 -4.55 8.58 -19.36
CA GLU A 130 -3.51 7.90 -18.62
C GLU A 130 -2.12 8.18 -19.24
N PRO A 131 -1.13 8.63 -18.45
CA PRO A 131 0.22 8.81 -18.96
C PRO A 131 0.90 7.46 -19.22
N PRO A 132 1.91 7.40 -20.12
CA PRO A 132 2.73 6.22 -20.24
C PRO A 132 3.53 5.96 -18.95
N TYR A 133 3.72 4.68 -18.62
CA TYR A 133 4.57 4.23 -17.52
C TYR A 133 5.86 3.61 -18.05
N PRO A 134 6.86 4.41 -18.48
CA PRO A 134 8.12 3.85 -18.93
C PRO A 134 8.86 3.18 -17.75
N ALA A 135 9.60 2.12 -18.06
CA ALA A 135 10.46 1.48 -17.08
C ALA A 135 11.47 2.51 -16.51
N PRO A 136 11.66 2.57 -15.17
CA PRO A 136 12.61 3.47 -14.56
C PRO A 136 14.04 3.16 -15.01
N THR A 137 14.84 4.20 -15.22
CA THR A 137 16.27 4.08 -15.55
C THR A 137 17.10 3.54 -14.39
N ASP A 138 16.62 3.75 -13.15
CA ASP A 138 17.23 3.28 -11.90
C ASP A 138 16.23 2.40 -11.13
N PRO A 139 16.24 1.07 -11.39
CA PRO A 139 15.25 0.16 -10.82
C PRO A 139 15.32 0.08 -9.29
N GLU A 140 16.53 0.08 -8.70
CA GLU A 140 16.70 0.02 -7.24
C GLU A 140 16.17 1.29 -6.57
N TRP A 141 16.48 2.47 -7.13
CA TRP A 141 15.94 3.73 -6.62
C TRP A 141 14.41 3.73 -6.66
N ALA A 142 13.83 3.35 -7.80
CA ALA A 142 12.39 3.37 -8.00
C ALA A 142 11.67 2.40 -7.06
N TRP A 143 12.20 1.20 -6.85
CA TRP A 143 11.66 0.22 -5.90
C TRP A 143 11.72 0.72 -4.45
N VAL A 144 12.85 1.28 -4.03
CA VAL A 144 13.00 1.80 -2.66
C VAL A 144 12.11 3.03 -2.43
N LEU A 145 11.97 3.89 -3.44
CA LEU A 145 11.05 5.04 -3.41
C LEU A 145 9.60 4.58 -3.26
N THR A 146 9.17 3.62 -4.09
CA THR A 146 7.82 3.04 -4.06
C THR A 146 7.50 2.42 -2.70
N GLY A 147 8.32 1.51 -2.19
CA GLY A 147 7.99 0.84 -0.92
C GLY A 147 8.02 1.76 0.31
N PHE A 148 8.84 2.83 0.32
CA PHE A 148 8.73 3.85 1.36
C PHE A 148 7.50 4.76 1.19
N SER A 149 7.07 5.01 -0.06
CA SER A 149 5.82 5.72 -0.34
C SER A 149 4.63 4.93 0.18
N GLU A 150 4.50 3.65 -0.19
CA GLU A 150 3.43 2.76 0.31
C GLU A 150 3.41 2.69 1.83
N CYS A 151 4.57 2.59 2.50
CA CYS A 151 4.61 2.64 3.96
C CYS A 151 3.96 3.90 4.58
N ILE A 152 3.98 5.03 3.87
CA ILE A 152 3.29 6.27 4.26
C ILE A 152 1.83 6.19 3.82
N ASP A 153 1.60 5.81 2.57
CA ASP A 153 0.32 5.92 1.90
C ASP A 153 -0.67 4.90 2.47
N SER A 154 -0.28 3.62 2.62
CA SER A 154 -1.09 2.58 3.24
C SER A 154 -1.40 2.92 4.71
N PHE A 155 -0.46 3.50 5.48
CA PHE A 155 -0.72 3.91 6.88
C PHE A 155 -1.91 4.87 7.00
N PHE A 156 -1.99 5.88 6.13
CA PHE A 156 -3.09 6.83 6.13
C PHE A 156 -4.34 6.26 5.46
N ALA A 157 -4.20 5.50 4.37
CA ALA A 157 -5.31 4.83 3.70
C ALA A 157 -6.07 3.90 4.65
N PHE A 158 -5.37 3.15 5.49
CA PHE A 158 -5.97 2.27 6.50
C PHE A 158 -6.93 2.99 7.44
N GLY A 159 -6.53 4.15 7.96
CA GLY A 159 -7.40 4.93 8.84
C GLY A 159 -8.53 5.64 8.10
N LEU A 160 -8.26 6.19 6.91
CA LEU A 160 -9.29 6.83 6.09
C LEU A 160 -10.37 5.86 5.66
N PHE A 161 -9.98 4.65 5.27
CA PHE A 161 -10.88 3.60 4.85
C PHE A 161 -11.76 3.13 6.02
N SER A 162 -11.17 2.88 7.19
CA SER A 162 -11.93 2.53 8.38
C SER A 162 -12.86 3.66 8.84
N SER A 163 -12.43 4.93 8.70
CA SER A 163 -13.28 6.09 8.97
C SER A 163 -14.48 6.15 8.01
N ALA A 164 -14.27 5.90 6.72
CA ALA A 164 -15.33 5.87 5.73
C ALA A 164 -16.36 4.76 6.02
N GLN A 165 -15.87 3.58 6.44
CA GLN A 165 -16.72 2.47 6.87
C GLN A 165 -17.57 2.82 8.11
N GLN A 166 -16.94 3.36 9.15
CA GLN A 166 -17.62 3.65 10.42
C GLN A 166 -18.60 4.82 10.34
N SER A 167 -18.35 5.78 9.46
CA SER A 167 -19.20 6.97 9.29
C SER A 167 -20.39 6.73 8.37
N GLY A 168 -20.43 5.62 7.62
CA GLY A 168 -21.41 5.40 6.56
C GLY A 168 -21.27 6.40 5.41
N PHE A 169 -20.07 6.97 5.22
CA PHE A 169 -19.80 7.92 4.14
C PHE A 169 -20.01 7.28 2.76
N PHE A 170 -19.68 5.98 2.67
CA PHE A 170 -20.00 5.08 1.56
C PHE A 170 -20.76 3.86 2.08
N PRO A 171 -21.58 3.20 1.24
CA PRO A 171 -22.25 1.97 1.63
C PRO A 171 -21.23 0.88 1.95
N GLU A 172 -21.57 0.04 2.92
CA GLU A 172 -20.69 -1.01 3.44
C GLU A 172 -20.23 -1.96 2.32
N GLU A 173 -21.14 -2.32 1.41
CA GLU A 173 -20.84 -3.21 0.29
C GLU A 173 -19.78 -2.63 -0.66
N LEU A 174 -19.77 -1.29 -0.84
CA LEU A 174 -18.75 -0.63 -1.66
C LEU A 174 -17.39 -0.65 -0.95
N VAL A 175 -17.40 -0.44 0.37
CA VAL A 175 -16.17 -0.48 1.18
C VAL A 175 -15.62 -1.91 1.19
N GLU A 176 -16.43 -2.93 1.47
CA GLU A 176 -16.00 -4.33 1.52
C GLU A 176 -15.32 -4.80 0.23
N THR A 177 -15.77 -4.30 -0.92
CA THR A 177 -15.16 -4.56 -2.23
C THR A 177 -13.66 -4.21 -2.29
N PHE A 178 -13.23 -3.19 -1.53
CA PHE A 178 -11.84 -2.75 -1.46
C PHE A 178 -11.02 -3.40 -0.36
N GLU A 179 -11.64 -4.05 0.63
CA GLU A 179 -10.88 -4.61 1.77
C GLU A 179 -9.76 -5.58 1.33
N PRO A 180 -9.93 -6.41 0.29
CA PRO A 180 -8.81 -7.20 -0.25
C PRO A 180 -7.64 -6.34 -0.76
N VAL A 181 -7.91 -5.23 -1.47
CA VAL A 181 -6.88 -4.28 -1.94
C VAL A 181 -6.13 -3.71 -0.73
N ILE A 182 -6.87 -3.22 0.28
CA ILE A 182 -6.27 -2.62 1.46
C ILE A 182 -5.49 -3.65 2.30
N GLN A 183 -5.88 -4.92 2.29
CA GLN A 183 -5.13 -5.97 2.96
C GLN A 183 -3.84 -6.36 2.21
N GLU A 184 -3.85 -6.29 0.88
CA GLU A 184 -2.67 -6.51 0.02
C GLU A 184 -1.61 -5.43 0.25
N GLU A 185 -2.02 -4.17 0.33
CA GLU A 185 -1.15 -3.06 0.75
C GLU A 185 -0.42 -3.36 2.08
N GLY A 186 -1.12 -3.97 3.04
CA GLY A 186 -0.53 -4.43 4.29
C GLY A 186 0.55 -5.50 4.10
N ARG A 187 0.40 -6.37 3.10
CA ARG A 187 1.37 -7.41 2.72
C ARG A 187 2.57 -6.81 2.00
N HIS A 188 2.36 -5.86 1.09
CA HIS A 188 3.42 -5.17 0.34
C HIS A 188 4.36 -4.40 1.28
N ILE A 189 3.82 -3.57 2.18
CA ILE A 189 4.66 -2.85 3.15
C ILE A 189 5.38 -3.80 4.11
N LEU A 190 4.78 -4.93 4.47
CA LEU A 190 5.41 -5.95 5.31
C LEU A 190 6.55 -6.65 4.55
N PHE A 191 6.32 -7.02 3.29
CA PHE A 191 7.33 -7.57 2.40
C PHE A 191 8.50 -6.59 2.23
N PHE A 192 8.20 -5.34 1.87
CA PHE A 192 9.19 -4.29 1.63
C PHE A 192 10.10 -4.03 2.83
N VAL A 193 9.57 -3.86 4.05
CA VAL A 193 10.43 -3.56 5.21
C VAL A 193 11.34 -4.73 5.59
N ASN A 194 10.90 -5.96 5.37
CA ASN A 194 11.71 -7.15 5.59
C ASN A 194 12.76 -7.31 4.47
N TRP A 195 12.38 -7.06 3.22
CA TRP A 195 13.31 -6.97 2.10
C TRP A 195 14.37 -5.92 2.36
N TYR A 196 14.00 -4.70 2.75
CA TYR A 196 14.91 -3.58 3.01
C TYR A 196 15.93 -3.93 4.10
N ALA A 197 15.46 -4.52 5.20
CA ALA A 197 16.34 -4.96 6.29
C ALA A 197 17.26 -6.11 5.87
N TRP A 198 16.77 -7.05 5.07
CA TRP A 198 17.58 -8.13 4.51
C TRP A 198 18.63 -7.57 3.54
N TYR A 199 18.23 -6.69 2.63
CA TYR A 199 19.07 -6.05 1.62
C TYR A 199 20.21 -5.27 2.27
N TRP A 200 19.90 -4.42 3.25
CA TRP A 200 20.89 -3.68 4.03
C TRP A 200 21.95 -4.59 4.68
N ARG A 201 21.51 -5.74 5.23
CA ARG A 201 22.42 -6.68 5.91
C ARG A 201 23.30 -7.45 4.92
N ASN A 202 22.81 -7.71 3.71
CA ASN A 202 23.54 -8.42 2.66
C ASN A 202 24.35 -7.51 1.74
N LEU A 203 24.17 -6.19 1.81
CA LEU A 203 25.04 -5.24 1.13
C LEU A 203 26.48 -5.33 1.64
N PRO A 204 27.47 -5.39 0.73
CA PRO A 204 28.87 -5.23 1.10
C PRO A 204 29.07 -3.95 1.90
N TRP A 205 29.91 -4.00 2.93
CA TRP A 205 30.03 -2.90 3.90
C TRP A 205 30.41 -1.56 3.25
N TRP A 206 31.19 -1.57 2.16
CA TRP A 206 31.58 -0.37 1.41
C TRP A 206 30.44 0.24 0.58
N LYS A 207 29.41 -0.53 0.21
CA LYS A 207 28.22 -0.01 -0.49
C LYS A 207 27.21 0.63 0.48
N ARG A 208 27.30 0.33 1.78
CA ARG A 208 26.33 0.80 2.77
C ARG A 208 26.30 2.33 2.94
N PRO A 209 27.42 3.06 2.99
CA PRO A 209 27.38 4.52 3.07
C PRO A 209 26.66 5.14 1.87
N TRP A 210 26.93 4.63 0.66
CA TRP A 210 26.27 5.10 -0.55
C TRP A 210 24.77 4.80 -0.53
N PHE A 211 24.38 3.57 -0.19
CA PHE A 211 22.97 3.21 -0.09
C PHE A 211 22.23 4.02 0.98
N PHE A 212 22.90 4.32 2.11
CA PHE A 212 22.35 5.21 3.13
C PHE A 212 22.08 6.62 2.57
N LEU A 213 23.03 7.21 1.84
CA LEU A 213 22.84 8.51 1.18
C LEU A 213 21.71 8.46 0.14
N ARG A 214 21.60 7.39 -0.64
CA ARG A 214 20.47 7.20 -1.57
C ARG A 214 19.14 7.19 -0.84
N VAL A 215 19.03 6.42 0.24
CA VAL A 215 17.80 6.38 1.06
C VAL A 215 17.49 7.75 1.66
N ALA A 216 18.49 8.49 2.13
CA ALA A 216 18.29 9.85 2.62
C ALA A 216 17.76 10.78 1.53
N ALA A 217 18.29 10.69 0.31
CA ALA A 217 17.81 11.46 -0.84
C ALA A 217 16.36 11.08 -1.21
N ILE A 218 16.01 9.79 -1.17
CA ILE A 218 14.63 9.30 -1.35
C ILE A 218 13.70 9.93 -0.30
N TRP A 219 14.07 9.92 0.98
CA TRP A 219 13.26 10.55 2.03
C TRP A 219 13.10 12.05 1.83
N ILE A 220 14.14 12.76 1.37
CA ILE A 220 14.05 14.18 1.03
C ILE A 220 13.03 14.39 -0.10
N THR A 221 13.08 13.58 -1.15
CA THR A 221 12.10 13.62 -2.25
C THR A 221 10.69 13.39 -1.71
N LEU A 222 10.46 12.30 -0.97
CA LEU A 222 9.15 11.99 -0.40
C LEU A 222 8.61 13.16 0.45
N ILE A 223 9.42 13.70 1.37
CA ILE A 223 9.01 14.82 2.25
C ILE A 223 8.71 16.07 1.44
N ARG A 224 9.56 16.42 0.47
CA ARG A 224 9.36 17.61 -0.38
C ARG A 224 8.05 17.50 -1.14
N ASP A 225 7.81 16.35 -1.76
CA ASP A 225 6.61 16.12 -2.56
C ASP A 225 5.36 16.25 -1.67
N ARG A 226 5.37 15.69 -0.44
CA ARG A 226 4.25 15.87 0.52
C ARG A 226 4.06 17.32 0.98
N ILE A 227 5.13 18.09 1.18
CA ILE A 227 5.04 19.51 1.56
C ILE A 227 4.47 20.35 0.42
N GLY A 228 4.81 20.05 -0.84
CA GLY A 228 4.27 20.73 -2.03
C GLY A 228 2.75 20.67 -2.06
N ILE A 229 2.19 19.48 -1.84
CA ILE A 229 0.74 19.23 -1.77
C ILE A 229 0.10 20.04 -0.65
N ALA A 230 0.64 19.97 0.57
CA ALA A 230 0.09 20.67 1.72
C ALA A 230 0.08 22.19 1.54
N ARG A 231 0.92 22.72 0.65
CA ARG A 231 0.98 24.14 0.28
C ARG A 231 0.17 24.49 -0.96
N GLY A 232 -0.47 23.53 -1.62
CA GLY A 232 -1.19 23.73 -2.88
C GLY A 232 -0.28 24.16 -4.04
N ILE A 233 1.03 23.91 -3.91
CA ILE A 233 2.03 24.21 -4.93
C ILE A 233 2.22 22.93 -5.75
N ASP A 234 1.23 22.62 -6.57
CA ASP A 234 1.38 21.61 -7.63
C ASP A 234 1.67 22.39 -8.91
N THR A 235 2.96 22.50 -9.29
CA THR A 235 3.39 23.39 -10.38
C THR A 235 3.27 22.78 -11.76
N ASP A 236 2.97 21.47 -11.89
CA ASP A 236 3.09 20.80 -13.19
C ASP A 236 1.90 19.91 -13.58
N GLY A 237 0.87 19.76 -12.74
CA GLY A 237 -0.32 18.97 -13.08
C GLY A 237 -0.02 17.48 -13.33
N VAL A 238 1.15 16.99 -12.89
CA VAL A 238 1.55 15.60 -12.94
C VAL A 238 1.18 14.95 -11.61
N ALA A 239 0.35 13.93 -11.63
CA ALA A 239 0.05 13.15 -10.43
C ALA A 239 1.35 12.55 -9.87
N HIS A 240 1.76 13.03 -8.69
CA HIS A 240 2.85 12.45 -7.92
C HIS A 240 2.27 11.40 -6.96
N ASP A 241 2.86 10.21 -6.94
CA ASP A 241 2.43 9.04 -6.14
C ASP A 241 2.21 9.38 -4.65
N ALA A 242 2.90 10.41 -4.15
CA ALA A 242 2.84 10.94 -2.79
C ALA A 242 1.49 11.55 -2.35
N ASN A 243 0.53 11.67 -3.26
CA ASN A 243 -0.59 12.60 -3.13
C ASN A 243 -1.91 11.95 -2.69
N PHE A 244 -1.99 10.62 -2.70
CA PHE A 244 -3.24 9.91 -2.49
C PHE A 244 -3.87 10.15 -1.10
N PRO A 245 -3.17 9.98 0.04
CA PRO A 245 -3.83 10.07 1.34
C PRO A 245 -4.16 11.50 1.76
N ALA A 246 -3.35 12.50 1.34
CA ALA A 246 -3.59 13.90 1.66
C ALA A 246 -4.87 14.43 0.98
N ASN A 247 -5.06 14.07 -0.29
CA ASN A 247 -6.24 14.45 -1.06
C ASN A 247 -7.50 13.70 -0.56
N ALA A 248 -7.38 12.41 -0.25
CA ALA A 248 -8.48 11.64 0.34
C ALA A 248 -8.87 12.17 1.74
N ALA A 249 -7.90 12.52 2.59
CA ALA A 249 -8.16 13.08 3.92
C ALA A 249 -8.84 14.46 3.88
N ALA A 250 -8.52 15.32 2.92
CA ALA A 250 -9.16 16.63 2.79
C ALA A 250 -10.67 16.55 2.48
N THR A 251 -11.11 15.47 1.81
CA THR A 251 -12.52 15.30 1.43
C THR A 251 -13.27 14.40 2.41
N VAL A 252 -12.67 13.30 2.87
CA VAL A 252 -13.31 12.35 3.79
C VAL A 252 -13.21 12.81 5.25
N GLY A 253 -12.09 13.45 5.62
CA GLY A 253 -11.80 13.83 7.01
C GLY A 253 -12.57 15.05 7.52
N ASN A 254 -13.00 15.97 6.65
CA ASN A 254 -13.66 17.22 7.07
C ASN A 254 -15.10 17.03 7.58
N GLU A 255 -15.77 15.92 7.25
CA GLU A 255 -17.13 15.63 7.73
C GLU A 255 -17.18 14.50 8.79
N ALA A 256 -16.11 13.70 8.95
CA ALA A 256 -16.20 12.43 9.71
C ALA A 256 -15.36 12.33 11.00
N LEU A 257 -14.16 12.94 11.13
CA LEU A 257 -13.31 12.75 12.33
C LEU A 257 -12.39 13.95 12.62
N LYS A 258 -12.12 14.23 13.91
CA LYS A 258 -11.06 15.18 14.29
C LYS A 258 -9.69 14.65 13.82
N PRO A 259 -8.72 15.51 13.49
CA PRO A 259 -7.38 15.08 13.08
C PRO A 259 -6.70 14.12 14.06
N ARG A 260 -6.96 14.27 15.36
CA ARG A 260 -6.47 13.37 16.40
C ARG A 260 -7.04 11.95 16.25
N GLU A 261 -8.37 11.85 16.10
CA GLU A 261 -9.11 10.60 16.00
C GLU A 261 -8.70 9.83 14.74
N LEU A 262 -8.50 10.54 13.61
CA LEU A 262 -7.99 9.93 12.39
C LEU A 262 -6.60 9.31 12.58
N ILE A 263 -5.66 10.01 13.23
CA ILE A 263 -4.31 9.47 13.48
C ILE A 263 -4.36 8.26 14.43
N GLU A 264 -5.22 8.31 15.47
CA GLU A 264 -5.46 7.18 16.37
C GLU A 264 -6.03 5.97 15.61
N LEU A 265 -6.95 6.20 14.67
CA LEU A 265 -7.51 5.17 13.82
C LEU A 265 -6.47 4.58 12.86
N CYS A 266 -5.64 5.41 12.21
CA CYS A 266 -4.52 4.93 11.39
C CYS A 266 -3.58 4.02 12.18
N LEU A 267 -3.27 4.36 13.44
CA LEU A 267 -2.42 3.54 14.31
C LEU A 267 -3.06 2.17 14.62
N ALA A 268 -4.35 2.17 15.00
CA ALA A 268 -5.09 0.96 15.33
C ALA A 268 -5.20 0.03 14.12
N GLU A 269 -5.56 0.60 12.97
CA GLU A 269 -5.75 -0.16 11.73
C GLU A 269 -4.44 -0.69 11.15
N ASN A 270 -3.36 0.07 11.24
CA ASN A 270 -2.02 -0.40 10.89
C ASN A 270 -1.58 -1.59 11.76
N GLU A 271 -1.89 -1.57 13.06
CA GLU A 271 -1.62 -2.70 13.95
C GLU A 271 -2.51 -3.90 13.62
N ARG A 272 -3.83 -3.70 13.47
CA ARG A 272 -4.81 -4.73 13.13
C ARG A 272 -4.41 -5.48 11.85
N ARG A 273 -4.12 -4.76 10.77
CA ARG A 273 -3.80 -5.35 9.47
C ARG A 273 -2.52 -6.17 9.46
N MET A 274 -1.58 -5.94 10.38
CA MET A 274 -0.32 -6.67 10.46
C MET A 274 -0.24 -7.67 11.63
N ALA A 275 -1.29 -7.76 12.46
CA ALA A 275 -1.31 -8.59 13.65
C ALA A 275 -1.34 -10.09 13.33
N GLY A 276 -1.96 -10.48 12.21
CA GLY A 276 -2.11 -11.88 11.83
C GLY A 276 -0.87 -12.54 11.22
N TYR A 277 0.18 -11.77 10.91
CA TYR A 277 1.43 -12.31 10.35
C TYR A 277 2.43 -12.71 11.43
N ASP A 278 3.33 -13.62 11.09
CA ASP A 278 4.40 -14.13 11.96
C ASP A 278 5.12 -13.00 12.71
N PRO A 279 5.14 -12.98 14.05
CA PRO A 279 5.68 -11.87 14.84
C PRO A 279 7.19 -11.66 14.65
N ARG A 280 7.90 -12.64 14.07
CA ARG A 280 9.33 -12.52 13.76
C ARG A 280 9.63 -11.62 12.56
N LEU A 281 8.64 -11.40 11.68
CA LEU A 281 8.77 -10.43 10.60
C LEU A 281 8.87 -9.00 11.17
N LEU A 282 9.61 -8.14 10.51
CA LEU A 282 9.67 -6.72 10.85
C LEU A 282 8.38 -6.03 10.38
N ARG A 283 7.92 -5.03 11.15
CA ARG A 283 6.82 -4.14 10.76
C ARG A 283 7.35 -2.74 10.45
N PRO A 284 6.70 -1.95 9.58
CA PRO A 284 6.98 -0.52 9.44
C PRO A 284 6.84 0.19 10.79
N LYS A 285 7.88 0.93 11.20
CA LYS A 285 7.90 1.64 12.49
C LYS A 285 8.03 3.16 12.37
N PHE A 286 8.52 3.67 11.25
CA PHE A 286 8.80 5.10 11.12
C PHE A 286 7.52 5.94 11.19
N VAL A 287 6.57 5.73 10.28
CA VAL A 287 5.31 6.48 10.23
C VAL A 287 4.49 6.30 11.51
N PRO A 288 4.28 5.06 12.05
CA PRO A 288 3.59 4.90 13.33
C PRO A 288 4.29 5.56 14.54
N ARG A 289 5.62 5.73 14.52
CA ARG A 289 6.33 6.47 15.59
C ARG A 289 6.13 7.96 15.46
N MET A 290 6.20 8.49 14.23
CA MET A 290 5.96 9.90 13.96
C MET A 290 4.51 10.29 14.28
N ALA A 291 3.54 9.45 13.94
CA ALA A 291 2.13 9.61 14.31
C ALA A 291 1.94 9.67 15.84
N ARG A 292 2.50 8.71 16.59
CA ARG A 292 2.47 8.73 18.07
C ARG A 292 3.15 9.96 18.66
N LEU A 293 4.22 10.46 18.03
CA LEU A 293 4.87 11.70 18.45
C LEU A 293 3.95 12.91 18.20
N ALA A 294 3.34 13.01 17.01
CA ALA A 294 2.40 14.08 16.68
C ALA A 294 1.20 14.14 17.64
N LEU A 295 0.65 12.97 18.03
CA LEU A 295 -0.44 12.87 19.02
C LEU A 295 -0.12 13.45 20.39
N LYS A 296 1.17 13.64 20.74
CA LYS A 296 1.56 14.32 22.00
C LYS A 296 1.36 15.83 21.93
N PHE A 297 1.31 16.40 20.73
CA PHE A 297 1.20 17.84 20.49
C PHE A 297 -0.20 18.27 20.04
N ILE A 298 -1.02 17.35 19.52
CA ILE A 298 -2.41 17.61 19.16
C ILE A 298 -3.27 17.59 20.44
N LYS A 299 -3.96 18.69 20.72
CA LYS A 299 -4.89 18.81 21.85
C LYS A 299 -5.97 17.72 21.77
N LYS A 300 -6.38 17.22 22.94
CA LYS A 300 -7.55 16.35 23.07
C LYS A 300 -8.81 17.11 22.67
#